data_AF-A0A7X9PZQ1-F1
#
_entry.id   AF-A0A7X9PZQ1-F1
#
_cell.length_a   1.000
_cell.length_b   1.000
_cell.length_c   1.000
_cell.angle_alpha   90.00
_cell.angle_beta   90.00
_cell.angle_gamma   90.00
#
_symmetry.space_group_name_H-M   'P 1'
#
loop_
_entity.id
_entity.type
_entity.pdbx_description
1 polymer ?
#
loop_
_entity_poly.entity_id
_entity_poly.type
_entity_poly.pdbx_seq_one_letter_code
_entity_poly.pdbx_strand_id
1 'polypeptide(L)'
;MILRLIVSENTVQGEPVKGSITLHESRKIYDKGYTLAEVGDIPAGLGQEEAEMRLFAILRGVNSKAQRDGVLPDPLKGTVGNLSASKFFEAVDLVTLREKTSRVIVKAEDDIYTEGPVRVEILVIDEG
;
A
#
# COMPACT_ATOMS: atom_id res chain seq x y z
N MET A 1 -9.25 -5.90 -19.21
CA MET A 1 -8.26 -6.89 -19.71
C MET A 1 -6.88 -6.27 -19.53
N ILE A 2 -5.90 -7.01 -18.97
CA ILE A 2 -4.55 -6.48 -18.73
C ILE A 2 -3.53 -7.44 -19.30
N LEU A 3 -2.59 -6.88 -20.07
CA LEU A 3 -1.50 -7.61 -20.70
C LEU A 3 -0.19 -7.19 -20.04
N ARG A 4 0.50 -8.12 -19.39
CA ARG A 4 1.82 -7.88 -18.80
C ARG A 4 2.87 -8.71 -19.56
N LEU A 5 3.82 -8.01 -20.18
CA LEU A 5 4.96 -8.61 -20.86
C LEU A 5 6.19 -8.47 -19.96
N ILE A 6 6.78 -9.60 -19.57
CA ILE A 6 8.06 -9.64 -18.84
C ILE A 6 9.09 -10.27 -19.76
N VAL A 7 10.18 -9.55 -19.99
CA VAL A 7 11.31 -9.98 -20.81
C VAL A 7 12.43 -10.45 -19.88
N SER A 8 12.98 -11.63 -20.18
CA SER A 8 13.94 -12.32 -19.31
C SER A 8 15.34 -11.69 -19.34
N GLU A 9 15.76 -11.06 -20.44
CA GLU A 9 17.07 -10.43 -20.62
C GLU A 9 17.02 -9.27 -21.64
N ASN A 10 17.85 -8.23 -21.47
CA ASN A 10 18.10 -7.20 -22.48
C ASN A 10 18.99 -7.78 -23.58
N THR A 11 18.38 -8.37 -24.60
CA THR A 11 19.10 -8.96 -25.75
C THR A 11 19.48 -7.89 -26.77
N VAL A 12 20.71 -8.01 -27.31
CA VAL A 12 21.21 -7.25 -28.47
C VAL A 12 20.46 -7.68 -29.74
N GLN A 13 20.21 -6.74 -30.66
CA GLN A 13 19.47 -6.93 -31.90
C GLN A 13 19.89 -8.22 -32.65
N GLY A 14 18.99 -9.22 -32.71
CA GLY A 14 19.18 -10.44 -33.52
C GLY A 14 18.82 -11.77 -32.86
N GLU A 15 18.64 -11.84 -31.53
CA GLU A 15 18.33 -13.12 -30.86
C GLU A 15 16.85 -13.25 -30.44
N PRO A 16 16.26 -14.46 -30.52
CA PRO A 16 14.88 -14.70 -30.09
C PRO A 16 14.76 -14.59 -28.56
N VAL A 17 14.02 -13.58 -28.11
CA VAL A 17 13.76 -13.32 -26.69
C VAL A 17 12.65 -14.23 -26.18
N LYS A 18 12.94 -15.03 -25.15
CA LYS A 18 11.92 -15.76 -24.40
C LYS A 18 11.19 -14.80 -23.45
N GLY A 19 10.01 -14.34 -23.86
CA GLY A 19 9.06 -13.61 -23.01
C GLY A 19 7.96 -14.54 -22.50
N SER A 20 7.47 -14.29 -21.28
CA SER A 20 6.25 -14.93 -20.79
C SER A 20 5.09 -13.93 -20.90
N ILE A 21 3.99 -14.37 -21.50
CA ILE A 21 2.73 -13.60 -21.55
C ILE A 21 1.80 -14.25 -20.53
N THR A 22 1.44 -13.51 -19.49
CA THR A 22 0.40 -13.94 -18.55
C THR A 22 -0.81 -13.05 -18.71
N LEU A 23 -1.95 -13.64 -19.08
CA LEU A 23 -3.22 -12.94 -19.19
C LEU A 23 -3.89 -12.93 -17.82
N HIS A 24 -4.15 -11.74 -17.28
CA HIS A 24 -4.92 -11.58 -16.06
C HIS A 24 -6.21 -10.81 -16.38
N GLU A 25 -7.35 -11.37 -15.97
CA GLU A 25 -8.60 -10.62 -15.98
C GLU A 25 -8.51 -9.52 -14.93
N SER A 26 -8.79 -8.26 -15.32
CA SER A 26 -8.90 -7.17 -14.34
C SER A 26 -10.19 -7.39 -13.57
N ARG A 27 -10.04 -7.68 -12.29
CA ARG A 27 -11.14 -7.73 -11.33
C ARG A 27 -10.95 -6.65 -10.28
N LYS A 28 -12.05 -6.08 -9.80
CA LYS A 28 -12.05 -5.25 -8.62
C LYS A 28 -11.75 -6.13 -7.40
N ILE A 29 -10.80 -5.69 -6.56
CA ILE A 29 -10.38 -6.36 -5.33
C ILE A 29 -11.01 -5.70 -4.12
N TYR A 30 -11.02 -4.37 -4.08
CA TYR A 30 -11.63 -3.58 -3.00
C TYR A 30 -12.46 -2.44 -3.57
N ASP A 31 -13.60 -2.16 -2.95
CA ASP A 31 -14.35 -0.93 -3.19
C ASP A 31 -13.69 0.25 -2.46
N LYS A 32 -13.91 1.45 -2.98
CA LYS A 32 -13.58 2.70 -2.30
C LYS A 32 -14.11 2.71 -0.87
N GLY A 33 -13.27 3.13 0.07
CA GLY A 33 -13.59 3.22 1.50
C GLY A 33 -13.42 1.90 2.27
N TYR A 34 -13.08 0.79 1.59
CA TYR A 34 -12.83 -0.48 2.25
C TYR A 34 -11.68 -0.37 3.26
N THR A 35 -11.88 -0.87 4.49
CA THR A 35 -10.85 -0.88 5.54
C THR A 35 -9.82 -1.97 5.27
N LEU A 36 -8.61 -1.55 4.93
CA LEU A 36 -7.48 -2.45 4.61
C LEU A 36 -6.71 -2.87 5.86
N ALA A 37 -6.62 -1.98 6.85
CA ALA A 37 -6.05 -2.26 8.16
C ALA A 37 -6.69 -1.36 9.24
N GLU A 38 -6.77 -1.88 10.45
CA GLU A 38 -7.18 -1.16 11.65
C GLU A 38 -6.26 -1.62 12.80
N VAL A 39 -5.54 -0.69 13.41
CA VAL A 39 -4.58 -0.95 14.48
C VAL A 39 -4.85 0.02 15.62
N GLY A 40 -5.35 -0.50 16.74
CA GLY A 40 -5.56 0.24 17.98
C GLY A 40 -4.32 0.26 18.86
N ASP A 41 -4.48 0.75 20.09
CA ASP A 41 -3.46 0.75 21.14
C ASP A 41 -2.14 1.44 20.73
N ILE A 42 -2.19 2.44 19.85
CA ILE A 42 -1.02 3.24 19.51
C ILE A 42 -0.76 4.21 20.67
N PRO A 43 0.40 4.12 21.36
CA PRO A 43 0.66 4.95 22.53
C PRO A 43 0.63 6.45 22.22
N ALA A 44 0.26 7.26 23.22
CA ALA A 44 0.43 8.70 23.18
C ALA A 44 1.91 9.09 23.30
N GLY A 45 2.26 10.31 22.85
CA GLY A 45 3.59 10.88 23.05
C GLY A 45 4.73 10.12 22.34
N LEU A 46 4.43 9.44 21.24
CA LEU A 46 5.44 8.80 20.40
C LEU A 46 6.40 9.84 19.80
N GLY A 47 7.68 9.50 19.75
CA GLY A 47 8.65 10.24 18.95
C GLY A 47 8.40 10.07 17.44
N GLN A 48 8.87 11.02 16.64
CA GLN A 48 8.67 11.04 15.19
C GLN A 48 9.16 9.75 14.50
N GLU A 49 10.35 9.28 14.85
CA GLU A 49 10.93 8.04 14.30
C GLU A 49 10.08 6.81 14.64
N GLU A 50 9.56 6.73 15.87
CA GLU A 50 8.74 5.59 16.29
C GLU A 50 7.36 5.60 15.58
N ALA A 51 6.75 6.78 15.46
CA ALA A 51 5.50 6.95 14.72
C ALA A 51 5.68 6.58 13.23
N GLU A 52 6.77 7.03 12.61
CA GLU A 52 7.14 6.68 11.24
C GLU A 52 7.32 5.17 11.06
N MET A 53 8.11 4.51 11.92
CA MET A 53 8.31 3.06 11.87
C MET A 53 6.99 2.29 11.99
N ARG A 54 6.11 2.70 12.91
CA ARG A 54 4.79 2.07 13.12
C ARG A 54 3.90 2.23 11.89
N LEU A 55 3.78 3.44 11.34
CA LEU A 55 2.98 3.67 10.13
C LEU A 55 3.54 2.90 8.93
N PHE A 56 4.86 2.83 8.76
CA PHE A 56 5.48 2.00 7.73
C PHE A 56 5.14 0.51 7.90
N ALA A 57 5.15 -0.01 9.13
CA ALA A 57 4.78 -1.39 9.40
C ALA A 57 3.32 -1.68 9.02
N ILE A 58 2.39 -0.78 9.37
CA ILE A 58 0.97 -0.88 9.02
C ILE A 58 0.80 -0.90 7.50
N LEU A 59 1.40 0.07 6.81
CA LEU A 59 1.29 0.17 5.36
C LEU A 59 1.91 -1.07 4.66
N ARG A 60 3.03 -1.61 5.16
CA ARG A 60 3.60 -2.88 4.63
C ARG A 60 2.62 -4.03 4.78
N GLY A 61 1.95 -4.13 5.93
CA GLY A 61 0.88 -5.10 6.16
C GLY A 61 -0.27 -4.97 5.17
N VAL A 62 -0.72 -3.74 4.88
CA VAL A 62 -1.75 -3.44 3.87
C VAL A 62 -1.31 -3.93 2.49
N ASN A 63 -0.08 -3.63 2.09
CA ASN A 63 0.47 -4.08 0.82
C ASN A 63 0.53 -5.61 0.71
N SER A 64 1.03 -6.28 1.74
CA SER A 64 1.08 -7.75 1.76
C SER A 64 -0.32 -8.37 1.72
N LYS A 65 -1.30 -7.75 2.39
CA LYS A 65 -2.70 -8.16 2.31
C LYS A 65 -3.26 -7.99 0.90
N ALA A 66 -3.09 -6.82 0.29
CA ALA A 66 -3.56 -6.55 -1.06
C ALA A 66 -2.99 -7.54 -2.09
N GLN A 67 -1.70 -7.89 -1.97
CA GLN A 67 -1.08 -8.89 -2.83
C GLN A 67 -1.67 -10.29 -2.65
N ARG A 68 -1.92 -10.72 -1.40
CA ARG A 68 -2.60 -11.99 -1.13
C ARG A 68 -4.02 -12.03 -1.66
N ASP A 69 -4.72 -10.90 -1.61
CA ASP A 69 -6.10 -10.77 -2.08
C ASP A 69 -6.19 -10.64 -3.62
N GLY A 70 -5.05 -10.50 -4.31
CA GLY A 70 -4.93 -10.61 -5.77
C GLY A 70 -4.55 -9.32 -6.50
N VAL A 71 -4.07 -8.30 -5.80
CA VAL A 71 -3.40 -7.16 -6.43
C VAL A 71 -2.00 -7.59 -6.88
N LEU A 72 -1.67 -7.38 -8.14
CA LEU A 72 -0.38 -7.73 -8.70
C LEU A 72 0.70 -6.79 -8.17
N PRO A 73 1.85 -7.33 -7.71
CA PRO A 73 2.97 -6.48 -7.32
C PRO A 73 3.54 -5.75 -8.54
N ASP A 74 3.75 -4.45 -8.39
CA ASP A 74 4.51 -3.65 -9.35
C ASP A 74 6.01 -4.04 -9.22
N PRO A 75 6.61 -4.63 -10.27
CA PRO A 75 7.98 -5.15 -10.23
C PRO A 75 9.04 -4.04 -10.19
N LEU A 76 8.68 -2.81 -10.55
CA LEU A 76 9.59 -1.68 -10.61
C LEU A 76 9.53 -0.85 -9.33
N LYS A 77 8.37 -0.80 -8.68
CA LYS A 77 8.15 0.16 -7.59
C LYS A 77 8.36 -0.41 -6.20
N GLY A 78 8.02 -1.67 -5.91
CA GLY A 78 8.20 -2.25 -4.56
C GLY A 78 7.62 -1.43 -3.40
N THR A 79 6.90 -0.33 -3.68
CA THR A 79 6.53 0.68 -2.71
C THR A 79 5.25 0.30 -2.00
N VAL A 80 5.18 0.81 -0.77
CA VAL A 80 4.07 0.61 0.13
C VAL A 80 2.92 1.54 -0.24
N GLY A 81 1.93 1.03 -0.99
CA GLY A 81 0.82 1.82 -1.52
C GLY A 81 1.26 2.97 -2.44
N ASN A 82 0.29 3.66 -3.04
CA ASN A 82 0.50 4.98 -3.64
C ASN A 82 0.01 6.03 -2.66
N LEU A 83 0.72 6.18 -1.53
CA LEU A 83 0.55 7.29 -0.59
C LEU A 83 1.65 8.31 -0.88
N SER A 84 1.30 9.60 -1.00
CA SER A 84 2.34 10.63 -1.16
C SER A 84 3.15 10.77 0.13
N ALA A 85 4.43 11.11 0.00
CA ALA A 85 5.28 11.39 1.16
C ALA A 85 4.66 12.46 2.08
N SER A 86 4.00 13.48 1.50
CA SER A 86 3.30 14.51 2.27
C SER A 86 2.17 13.95 3.14
N LYS A 87 1.27 13.14 2.58
CA LYS A 87 0.16 12.51 3.36
C LYS A 87 0.70 11.55 4.41
N PHE A 88 1.82 10.88 4.12
CA PHE A 88 2.49 10.00 5.08
C PHE A 88 3.03 10.79 6.27
N PHE A 89 3.80 11.85 6.04
CA PHE A 89 4.35 12.66 7.12
C PHE A 89 3.28 13.45 7.87
N GLU A 90 2.19 13.87 7.21
CA GLU A 90 1.01 14.41 7.89
C GLU A 90 0.41 13.39 8.88
N ALA A 91 0.32 12.12 8.51
CA ALA A 91 -0.13 11.06 9.42
C ALA A 91 0.87 10.82 10.57
N VAL A 92 2.18 10.91 10.32
CA VAL A 92 3.22 10.84 11.37
C VAL A 92 3.02 11.97 12.37
N ASP A 93 2.87 13.21 11.90
CA ASP A 93 2.63 14.38 12.73
C ASP A 93 1.33 14.20 13.55
N LEU A 94 0.26 13.73 12.90
CA LEU A 94 -1.02 13.47 13.57
C LEU A 94 -0.94 12.41 14.66
N VAL A 95 -0.05 11.42 14.56
CA VAL A 95 0.15 10.38 15.59
C VAL A 95 1.03 10.92 16.74
N THR A 96 2.09 11.66 16.41
CA THR A 96 3.01 12.23 17.42
C THR A 96 2.36 13.30 18.30
N LEU A 97 1.43 14.08 17.74
CA LEU A 97 0.71 15.12 18.47
C LEU A 97 -0.41 14.59 19.39
N ARG A 98 -0.64 13.27 19.45
CA ARG A 98 -1.71 12.70 20.27
C ARG A 98 -1.31 12.62 21.74
N GLU A 99 -2.20 13.15 22.58
CA GLU A 99 -2.09 13.09 24.03
C GLU A 99 -2.75 11.82 24.62
N LYS A 100 -3.46 11.05 23.78
CA LYS A 100 -4.13 9.80 24.15
C LYS A 100 -3.73 8.67 23.23
N THR A 101 -3.94 7.45 23.71
CA THR A 101 -3.85 6.26 22.89
C THR A 101 -4.73 6.43 21.65
N SER A 102 -4.24 5.98 20.51
CA SER A 102 -4.88 6.21 19.22
C SER A 102 -5.07 4.91 18.45
N ARG A 103 -5.99 4.97 17.50
CA ARG A 103 -6.24 3.96 16.49
C ARG A 103 -5.94 4.50 15.11
N VAL A 104 -5.18 3.73 14.33
CA VAL A 104 -4.93 4.01 12.92
C VAL A 104 -5.80 3.11 12.07
N ILE A 105 -6.55 3.72 11.16
CA ILE A 105 -7.37 3.04 10.16
C ILE A 105 -6.81 3.39 8.78
N VAL A 106 -6.53 2.37 7.96
CA VAL A 106 -6.13 2.54 6.57
C VAL A 106 -7.27 2.10 5.67
N LYS A 107 -7.76 3.01 4.83
CA LYS A 107 -8.86 2.76 3.89
C LYS A 107 -8.42 2.87 2.45
N ALA A 108 -9.13 2.18 1.55
CA ALA A 108 -8.96 2.37 0.11
C ALA A 108 -9.46 3.77 -0.30
N GLU A 109 -8.60 4.60 -0.89
CA GLU A 109 -8.97 5.95 -1.34
C GLU A 109 -9.91 5.91 -2.55
N ASP A 110 -9.76 4.87 -3.39
CA ASP A 110 -10.57 4.55 -4.57
C ASP A 110 -10.80 3.04 -4.65
N ASP A 111 -11.61 2.61 -5.63
CA ASP A 111 -11.68 1.20 -6.03
C ASP A 111 -10.27 0.70 -6.43
N ILE A 112 -9.88 -0.46 -5.91
CA ILE A 112 -8.59 -1.09 -6.18
C ILE A 112 -8.83 -2.33 -7.02
N TYR A 113 -8.14 -2.41 -8.15
CA TYR A 113 -8.23 -3.52 -9.10
C TYR A 113 -6.96 -4.37 -9.06
N THR A 114 -6.99 -5.48 -9.81
CA THR A 114 -5.90 -6.47 -9.89
C THR A 114 -4.56 -5.85 -10.29
N GLU A 115 -4.58 -4.79 -11.09
CA GLU A 115 -3.39 -4.03 -11.49
C GLU A 115 -2.80 -3.12 -10.41
N GLY A 116 -3.58 -2.78 -9.38
CA GLY A 116 -3.25 -1.68 -8.49
C GLY A 116 -3.24 -0.33 -9.22
N PRO A 117 -2.60 0.71 -8.65
CA PRO A 117 -1.88 0.71 -7.37
C PRO A 117 -2.83 0.69 -6.16
N VAL A 118 -2.33 0.30 -5.00
CA VAL A 118 -3.07 0.33 -3.74
C VAL A 118 -3.07 1.78 -3.21
N ARG A 119 -4.02 2.61 -3.64
CA ARG A 119 -4.20 3.99 -3.12
C ARG A 119 -4.93 3.95 -1.79
N VAL A 120 -4.39 4.63 -0.78
CA VAL A 120 -4.90 4.56 0.59
C VAL A 120 -4.99 5.91 1.26
N GLU A 121 -5.92 6.00 2.19
CA GLU A 121 -6.08 7.10 3.14
C GLU A 121 -5.79 6.58 4.56
N ILE A 122 -5.07 7.37 5.36
CA ILE A 122 -4.77 7.07 6.77
C ILE A 122 -5.63 7.96 7.64
N LEU A 123 -6.37 7.36 8.57
CA LEU A 123 -7.16 8.05 9.57
C LEU A 123 -6.60 7.73 10.95
N VAL A 124 -6.37 8.75 11.77
CA VAL A 124 -5.90 8.63 13.16
C VAL A 124 -7.02 9.11 14.08
N ILE A 125 -7.48 8.23 14.96
CA ILE A 125 -8.62 8.45 15.85
C ILE A 125 -8.17 8.23 17.29
N ASP A 126 -8.55 9.11 18.22
CA ASP A 126 -8.26 8.90 19.64
C ASP A 126 -9.09 7.73 20.19
N GLU A 127 -8.47 6.87 20.99
CA GLU A 127 -9.15 5.88 21.80
C GLU A 127 -9.50 6.53 23.15
N GLY A 128 -10.80 6.45 23.48
CA GLY A 128 -11.38 7.07 24.67
C GLY A 128 -11.18 6.26 25.94
#